data_AF-A0A254QN44-F1
#
_entry.id   AF-A0A254QN44-F1
#
_cell.length_a   1.000
_cell.length_b   1.000
_cell.length_c   1.000
_cell.angle_alpha   90.00
_cell.angle_beta   90.00
_cell.angle_gamma   90.00
#
_symmetry.space_group_name_H-M   'P 1'
#
loop_
_entity.id
_entity.type
_entity.pdbx_description
1 polymer ?
#
loop_
_entity_poly.entity_id
_entity_poly.type
_entity_poly.pdbx_seq_one_letter_code
_entity_poly.pdbx_strand_id
1 'polypeptide(L)'
;GYALKDTKGNGIMYSTHIYPWKKDWDTHVTPVTAKHPVFVGEVGTKPWKQGDPPHENVYTETWAPEVISYINKHQLNWTAWSFHPGANPCLITGWDYQPTSYWGIFVKEALAKAANKKNK
;
A
#
# COMPACT_ATOMS: atom_id res chain seq x y z
N GLY A 1 8.80 -1.62 -4.46
CA GLY A 1 9.99 -1.04 -3.85
C GLY A 1 11.23 -1.43 -4.61
N TYR A 2 12.16 -0.50 -4.76
CA TYR A 2 13.49 -0.71 -5.34
C TYR A 2 14.57 -0.38 -4.31
N ALA A 3 15.73 -1.02 -4.42
CA ALA A 3 16.86 -0.71 -3.55
C ALA A 3 17.41 0.68 -3.89
N LEU A 4 17.60 1.52 -2.88
CA LEU A 4 18.17 2.85 -3.06
C LEU A 4 19.69 2.77 -3.14
N LYS A 5 20.26 3.34 -4.19
CA LYS A 5 21.71 3.55 -4.30
C LYS A 5 22.01 5.02 -4.01
N ASP A 6 22.14 5.34 -2.72
CA ASP A 6 22.46 6.70 -2.26
C ASP A 6 23.89 6.77 -1.70
N THR A 7 24.88 6.77 -2.58
CA THR A 7 26.30 6.65 -2.21
C THR A 7 26.94 7.95 -1.69
N LYS A 8 26.22 9.08 -1.79
CA LYS A 8 26.70 10.41 -1.36
C LYS A 8 25.78 11.06 -0.33
N GLY A 9 24.81 10.31 0.17
CA GLY A 9 23.51 10.80 0.60
C GLY A 9 23.48 11.96 1.57
N ASN A 10 22.39 12.71 1.48
CA ASN A 10 21.77 13.23 2.70
C ASN A 10 20.81 12.20 3.33
N GLY A 11 20.50 11.08 2.65
CA GLY A 11 19.80 9.92 3.23
C GLY A 11 18.29 10.11 3.50
N ILE A 12 17.64 11.06 2.83
CA ILE A 12 16.23 11.43 3.10
C ILE A 12 15.30 10.81 2.06
N MET A 13 14.14 10.34 2.52
CA MET A 13 13.03 9.87 1.71
C MET A 13 11.76 10.66 2.05
N TYR A 14 10.89 10.86 1.06
CA TYR A 14 9.57 11.44 1.31
C TYR A 14 8.58 10.35 1.69
N SER A 15 7.71 10.65 2.66
CA SER A 15 6.63 9.74 3.07
C SER A 15 5.29 10.23 2.58
N THR A 16 4.41 9.29 2.21
CA THR A 16 2.99 9.54 1.98
C THR A 16 2.18 8.36 2.49
N HIS A 17 0.91 8.60 2.81
CA HIS A 17 -0.04 7.53 3.14
C HIS A 17 -1.13 7.57 2.07
N ILE A 18 -1.43 6.43 1.45
CA ILE A 18 -2.41 6.32 0.38
C ILE A 18 -3.61 5.52 0.89
N TYR A 19 -4.71 6.23 1.13
CA TYR A 19 -5.97 5.66 1.55
C TYR A 19 -7.07 5.94 0.54
N PRO A 20 -8.19 5.20 0.55
CA PRO A 20 -9.27 5.33 -0.44
C PRO A 20 -9.78 6.74 -0.71
N TRP A 21 -9.76 7.61 0.30
CA TRP A 21 -10.23 8.98 0.20
C TRP A 21 -9.19 9.98 -0.31
N LYS A 22 -7.93 9.57 -0.43
CA LYS A 22 -6.89 10.39 -1.07
C LYS A 22 -6.89 10.07 -2.55
N LYS A 23 -7.18 11.07 -3.39
CA LYS A 23 -7.30 10.92 -4.84
C LYS A 23 -6.13 11.60 -5.57
N ASP A 24 -6.15 11.51 -6.90
CA ASP A 24 -5.23 12.22 -7.81
C ASP A 24 -3.74 11.94 -7.52
N TRP A 25 -3.39 10.68 -7.27
CA TRP A 25 -2.02 10.27 -6.92
C TRP A 25 -0.99 10.65 -8.00
N ASP A 26 -1.38 10.61 -9.27
CA ASP A 26 -0.51 11.03 -10.37
C ASP A 26 -0.20 12.54 -10.34
N THR A 27 -1.08 13.35 -9.78
CA THR A 27 -0.85 14.78 -9.59
C THR A 27 -0.01 15.05 -8.34
N HIS A 28 -0.20 14.29 -7.26
CA HIS A 28 0.38 14.62 -5.95
C HIS A 28 1.64 13.82 -5.57
N VAL A 29 1.74 12.57 -6.01
CA VAL A 29 2.82 11.64 -5.61
C VAL A 29 3.82 11.46 -6.75
N THR A 30 3.34 11.19 -7.97
CA THR A 30 4.19 10.89 -9.13
C THR A 30 5.26 11.95 -9.41
N PRO A 31 5.00 13.27 -9.32
CA PRO A 31 6.04 14.29 -9.55
C PRO A 31 7.21 14.21 -8.58
N VAL A 32 6.98 13.73 -7.35
CA VAL A 32 8.02 13.54 -6.34
C VAL A 32 8.88 12.32 -6.67
N THR A 33 8.26 11.25 -7.17
CA THR A 33 8.96 9.99 -7.52
C THR A 33 10.01 10.17 -8.62
N ALA A 34 9.87 11.21 -9.44
CA ALA A 34 10.85 11.55 -10.49
C ALA A 34 12.15 12.15 -9.93
N LYS A 35 12.13 12.66 -8.69
CA LYS A 35 13.25 13.38 -8.07
C LYS A 35 13.79 12.69 -6.83
N HIS A 36 12.92 12.03 -6.07
CA HIS A 36 13.24 11.47 -4.76
C HIS A 36 12.57 10.11 -4.55
N PRO A 37 13.21 9.22 -3.77
CA PRO A 37 12.55 8.03 -3.28
C PRO A 37 11.35 8.38 -2.40
N VAL A 38 10.25 7.66 -2.62
CA VAL A 38 9.01 7.80 -1.85
C VAL A 38 8.70 6.49 -1.14
N PHE A 39 8.31 6.61 0.13
CA PHE A 39 7.79 5.53 0.96
C PHE A 39 6.32 5.76 1.27
N VAL A 40 5.50 4.79 0.89
CA VAL A 40 4.09 4.72 1.27
C VAL A 40 4.01 4.05 2.64
N GLY A 41 4.08 4.85 3.70
CA GLY A 41 4.13 4.37 5.08
C GLY A 41 2.87 3.65 5.53
N GLU A 42 1.72 4.03 4.95
CA GLU A 42 0.45 3.33 5.17
C GLU A 42 -0.35 3.27 3.87
N VAL A 43 -0.93 2.12 3.62
CA VAL A 43 -1.91 1.87 2.56
C VAL A 43 -2.81 0.71 2.96
N GLY A 44 -4.09 0.82 2.67
CA GLY A 44 -5.03 -0.26 2.86
C GLY A 44 -6.48 0.18 2.72
N THR A 45 -7.37 -0.81 2.64
CA THR A 45 -8.81 -0.59 2.52
C THR A 45 -9.58 -1.66 3.30
N LYS A 46 -10.82 -1.35 3.67
CA LYS A 46 -11.75 -2.29 4.30
C LYS A 46 -13.15 -2.11 3.69
N PRO A 47 -14.02 -3.14 3.75
CA PRO A 47 -15.40 -2.98 3.35
C PRO A 47 -16.04 -1.87 4.20
N TRP A 48 -16.71 -0.95 3.53
CA TRP A 48 -17.43 0.11 4.21
C TRP A 48 -18.66 -0.46 4.90
N LYS A 49 -18.94 0.02 6.11
CA LYS A 49 -20.17 -0.30 6.86
C LYS A 49 -20.85 0.97 7.33
N GLN A 50 -22.15 0.87 7.59
CA GLN A 50 -22.90 1.97 8.19
C GLN A 50 -22.23 2.42 9.50
N GLY A 51 -21.94 3.72 9.59
CA GLY A 51 -21.20 4.34 10.69
C GLY A 51 -19.75 4.70 10.37
N ASP A 52 -19.18 4.14 9.30
CA ASP A 52 -17.88 4.57 8.79
C ASP A 52 -17.99 5.91 8.03
N PRO A 53 -16.92 6.72 7.96
CA PRO A 53 -16.92 7.95 7.20
C PRO A 53 -17.30 7.71 5.72
N PRO A 54 -18.21 8.50 5.12
CA PRO A 54 -18.69 8.27 3.75
C PRO A 54 -17.59 8.27 2.69
N HIS A 55 -16.50 9.02 2.90
CA HIS A 55 -15.38 9.09 1.97
C HIS A 55 -14.52 7.82 1.93
N GLU A 56 -14.68 6.91 2.91
CA GLU A 56 -14.05 5.59 2.90
C GLU A 56 -14.82 4.57 2.06
N ASN A 57 -16.02 4.93 1.57
CA ASN A 57 -16.88 4.02 0.82
C ASN A 57 -16.35 3.78 -0.59
N VAL A 58 -15.43 2.82 -0.69
CA VAL A 58 -14.90 2.31 -1.96
C VAL A 58 -15.11 0.80 -2.05
N TYR A 59 -15.21 0.31 -3.28
CA TYR A 59 -15.16 -1.12 -3.57
C TYR A 59 -13.72 -1.62 -3.35
N THR A 60 -13.52 -2.42 -2.31
CA THR A 60 -12.19 -2.90 -1.90
C THR A 60 -11.49 -3.71 -2.98
N GLU A 61 -12.27 -4.53 -3.67
CA GLU A 61 -11.88 -5.45 -4.73
C GLU A 61 -11.42 -4.76 -6.00
N THR A 62 -11.79 -3.50 -6.21
CA THR A 62 -11.27 -2.68 -7.32
C THR A 62 -10.13 -1.79 -6.86
N TRP A 63 -10.27 -1.16 -5.69
CA TRP A 63 -9.29 -0.21 -5.18
C TRP A 63 -7.96 -0.86 -4.77
N ALA A 64 -7.98 -2.03 -4.12
CA ALA A 64 -6.76 -2.70 -3.67
C ALA A 64 -5.84 -3.11 -4.85
N PRO A 65 -6.35 -3.74 -5.93
CA PRO A 65 -5.54 -3.97 -7.13
C PRO A 65 -5.04 -2.69 -7.79
N GLU A 66 -5.85 -1.64 -7.83
CA GLU A 66 -5.49 -0.35 -8.44
C GLU A 66 -4.30 0.31 -7.72
N VAL A 67 -4.38 0.44 -6.39
CA VAL A 67 -3.29 1.07 -5.61
C VAL A 67 -2.01 0.24 -5.66
N ILE A 68 -2.12 -1.10 -5.64
CA ILE A 68 -0.96 -1.99 -5.77
C ILE A 68 -0.34 -1.85 -7.16
N SER A 69 -1.15 -1.72 -8.21
CA SER A 69 -0.68 -1.46 -9.57
C SER A 69 0.06 -0.13 -9.67
N TYR A 70 -0.49 0.93 -9.08
CA TYR A 70 0.16 2.25 -8.98
C TYR A 70 1.51 2.17 -8.25
N ILE A 71 1.54 1.56 -7.07
CA ILE A 71 2.78 1.32 -6.29
C ILE A 71 3.83 0.59 -7.13
N ASN A 72 3.43 -0.45 -7.86
CA ASN A 72 4.35 -1.23 -8.69
C ASN A 72 4.86 -0.44 -9.90
N LYS A 73 3.97 0.27 -10.60
CA LYS A 73 4.29 1.11 -11.77
C LYS A 73 5.34 2.17 -11.41
N HIS A 74 5.20 2.81 -10.25
CA HIS A 74 6.11 3.86 -9.78
C HIS A 74 7.22 3.32 -8.86
N GLN A 75 7.33 1.99 -8.74
CA GLN A 75 8.32 1.28 -7.92
C GLN A 75 8.36 1.68 -6.44
N LEU A 76 7.29 2.23 -5.87
CA LEU A 76 7.26 2.78 -4.52
C LEU A 76 7.63 1.73 -3.46
N ASN A 77 8.38 2.15 -2.44
CA ASN A 77 8.50 1.38 -1.21
C ASN A 77 7.21 1.55 -0.42
N TRP A 78 6.73 0.50 0.26
CA TRP A 78 5.43 0.59 0.93
C TRP A 78 5.28 -0.42 2.06
N THR A 79 4.42 -0.08 3.02
CA THR A 79 3.96 -0.96 4.09
C THR A 79 2.44 -0.98 4.11
N ALA A 80 1.88 -2.18 4.08
CA ALA A 80 0.45 -2.37 4.24
C ALA A 80 0.05 -2.10 5.70
N TRP A 81 -1.01 -1.32 5.89
CA TRP A 81 -1.67 -1.18 7.17
C TRP A 81 -2.84 -2.15 7.22
N SER A 82 -3.03 -2.99 8.25
CA SER A 82 -2.10 -3.32 9.34
C SER A 82 -2.05 -4.83 9.59
N PHE A 83 -0.91 -5.33 10.08
CA PHE A 83 -0.76 -6.73 10.48
C PHE A 83 -1.28 -6.96 11.90
N HIS A 84 -2.57 -6.68 12.12
CA HIS A 84 -3.25 -6.84 13.40
C HIS A 84 -4.73 -7.17 13.17
N PRO A 85 -5.38 -8.04 13.97
CA PRO A 85 -6.76 -8.45 13.73
C PRO A 85 -7.81 -7.39 14.09
N GLY A 86 -7.45 -6.39 14.90
CA GLY A 86 -8.37 -5.35 15.38
C GLY A 86 -8.09 -3.92 14.91
N ALA A 87 -7.02 -3.68 14.14
CA ALA A 87 -6.63 -2.33 13.73
C ALA A 87 -6.88 -2.14 12.23
N ASN A 88 -8.09 -1.67 11.90
CA ASN A 88 -8.51 -1.55 10.51
C ASN A 88 -7.65 -0.55 9.71
N PRO A 89 -7.51 -0.75 8.39
CA PRO A 89 -7.86 -1.98 7.65
C PRO A 89 -6.98 -3.19 8.01
N CYS A 90 -7.57 -4.32 8.42
CA CYS A 90 -6.78 -5.47 8.90
C CYS A 90 -6.26 -6.33 7.75
N LEU A 91 -5.02 -6.81 7.85
CA LEU A 91 -4.47 -7.84 6.96
C LEU A 91 -4.88 -9.25 7.34
N ILE A 92 -5.15 -9.49 8.62
CA ILE A 92 -5.48 -10.81 9.17
C ILE A 92 -6.79 -10.75 9.94
N THR A 93 -7.56 -11.83 9.95
CA THR A 93 -8.82 -11.93 10.69
C THR A 93 -8.61 -12.30 12.16
N GLY A 94 -7.47 -12.93 12.49
CA GLY A 94 -7.13 -13.41 13.83
C GLY A 94 -5.64 -13.73 13.97
N TRP A 95 -5.25 -14.19 15.15
CA TRP A 95 -3.86 -14.63 15.44
C TRP A 95 -3.51 -16.01 14.87
N ASP A 96 -4.44 -16.65 14.18
CA ASP A 96 -4.19 -17.76 13.25
C ASP A 96 -3.64 -17.28 11.90
N TYR A 97 -3.48 -15.96 11.73
CA TYR A 97 -2.89 -15.27 10.57
C TYR A 97 -3.65 -15.51 9.26
N GLN A 98 -4.94 -15.87 9.34
CA GLN A 98 -5.78 -15.99 8.14
C GLN A 98 -5.94 -14.62 7.48
N PRO A 99 -5.59 -14.46 6.18
CA PRO A 99 -5.68 -13.17 5.52
C PRO A 99 -7.13 -12.70 5.38
N THR A 100 -7.38 -11.40 5.51
CA THR A 100 -8.68 -10.82 5.19
C THR A 100 -8.95 -10.89 3.68
N SER A 101 -10.20 -11.15 3.29
CA SER A 101 -10.63 -11.25 1.89
C SER A 101 -10.57 -9.92 1.13
N TYR A 102 -10.50 -8.80 1.84
CA TYR A 102 -10.59 -7.46 1.25
C TYR A 102 -9.24 -6.75 1.11
N TRP A 103 -8.23 -7.12 1.90
CA TRP A 103 -6.91 -6.47 1.87
C TRP A 103 -5.75 -7.46 2.04
N GLY A 104 -5.85 -8.35 3.03
CA GLY A 104 -4.84 -9.34 3.34
C GLY A 104 -4.44 -10.22 2.16
N ILE A 105 -5.42 -10.75 1.41
CA ILE A 105 -5.15 -11.59 0.24
C ILE A 105 -4.34 -10.83 -0.83
N PHE A 106 -4.70 -9.59 -1.13
CA PHE A 106 -4.07 -8.78 -2.17
C PHE A 106 -2.64 -8.43 -1.80
N VAL A 107 -2.41 -8.06 -0.53
CA VAL A 107 -1.07 -7.76 -0.01
C VAL A 107 -0.18 -9.00 -0.02
N LYS A 108 -0.70 -10.14 0.47
CA LYS A 108 0.05 -11.41 0.47
C LYS A 108 0.49 -11.80 -0.94
N GLU A 109 -0.42 -11.71 -1.92
CA GLU A 109 -0.11 -11.98 -3.31
C GLU A 109 0.93 -11.01 -3.90
N ALA A 110 0.79 -9.72 -3.64
CA ALA A 110 1.70 -8.70 -4.16
C ALA A 110 3.13 -8.90 -3.63
N LEU A 111 3.28 -9.18 -2.34
CA LEU A 111 4.58 -9.42 -1.71
C LEU A 111 5.20 -10.74 -2.16
N ALA A 112 4.40 -11.81 -2.30
CA ALA A 112 4.89 -13.09 -2.82
C ALA A 112 5.41 -12.97 -4.26
N LYS A 113 4.68 -12.26 -5.14
CA LYS A 113 5.12 -11.97 -6.52
C LYS A 113 6.43 -11.18 -6.54
N ALA A 114 6.60 -10.20 -5.65
CA ALA A 114 7.81 -9.41 -5.55
C ALA A 114 9.01 -10.25 -5.06
N ALA A 115 8.82 -11.14 -4.09
CA ALA A 115 9.85 -12.05 -3.61
C ALA A 115 10.31 -13.01 -4.71
N ASN A 116 9.38 -13.61 -5.45
CA ASN A 116 9.69 -14.54 -6.52
C ASN A 116 10.43 -13.91 -7.70
N LYS A 117 10.20 -12.61 -7.98
CA LYS A 117 10.96 -11.86 -9.01
C LYS A 117 12.43 -11.65 -8.64
N LYS A 118 12.79 -11.69 -7.35
CA LYS A 118 14.19 -11.53 -6.91
C LYS A 118 14.99 -12.84 -6.96
N ASN A 119 14.31 -13.99 -7.07
CA ASN A 119 14.92 -15.33 -7.07
C ASN A 119 15.11 -15.91 -8.48
N LYS A 120 14.94 -15.10 -9.53
CA LYS A 120 15.22 -15.42 -10.93
C LYS A 120 16.25 -14.43 -11.46
#